data_AF-A0A359F3A9-F1
#
_entry.id   AF-A0A359F3A9-F1
#
_cell.length_a   1.000
_cell.length_b   1.000
_cell.length_c   1.000
_cell.angle_alpha   90.00
_cell.angle_beta   90.00
_cell.angle_gamma   90.00
#
_symmetry.space_group_name_H-M   'P 1'
#
loop_
_entity.id
_entity.type
_entity.pdbx_description
1 polymer ?
#
loop_
_entity_poly.entity_id
_entity_poly.type
_entity_poly.pdbx_seq_one_letter_code
_entity_poly.pdbx_strand_id
1 'polypeptide(L)'
;MVAETTLRPADLIAPLFVREGVTSPVPISSLPGVSQLDLASLRSEVAQLVSVGVRSVILFGIPLKKDPIGSGASDPDGIVQVAIRELRQCFGEEIVILADLCLDEYTDHGHCGVLTPTGEVHNDDTLVRYQEVALAQAAAGVDLVAPSGMMDGQVGA
;
A
#
# COMPACT_ATOMS: atom_id res chain seq x y z
N MET A 1 26.39 -16.71 23.49
CA MET A 1 27.18 -17.24 22.36
C MET A 1 26.59 -18.54 21.78
N VAL A 2 25.33 -18.89 22.07
CA VAL A 2 24.67 -20.13 21.56
C VAL A 2 23.30 -19.87 20.93
N ALA A 3 22.92 -18.60 20.71
CA ALA A 3 21.65 -18.26 20.08
C ALA A 3 21.75 -18.46 18.57
N GLU A 4 20.84 -19.26 18.00
CA GLU A 4 20.79 -19.55 16.56
C GLU A 4 20.15 -18.43 15.75
N THR A 5 19.23 -17.68 16.37
CA THR A 5 18.45 -16.64 15.71
C THR A 5 18.62 -15.32 16.44
N THR A 6 18.69 -14.23 15.68
CA THR A 6 18.69 -12.86 16.18
C THR A 6 17.78 -12.03 15.31
N LEU A 7 16.95 -11.18 15.93
CA LEU A 7 16.12 -10.20 15.25
C LEU A 7 16.77 -8.82 15.35
N ARG A 8 16.72 -8.07 14.27
CA ARG A 8 17.25 -6.71 14.14
C ARG A 8 16.17 -5.82 13.51
N PRO A 9 16.22 -4.49 13.72
CA PRO A 9 15.30 -3.57 13.04
C PRO A 9 15.28 -3.72 11.51
N ALA A 10 16.41 -4.11 10.91
CA ALA A 10 16.52 -4.36 9.47
C ALA A 10 15.73 -5.59 8.99
N ASP A 11 15.29 -6.47 9.89
CA ASP A 11 14.47 -7.63 9.56
C ASP A 11 12.96 -7.31 9.61
N LEU A 12 12.58 -6.04 9.88
CA LEU A 12 11.20 -5.60 10.06
C LEU A 12 10.72 -4.74 8.88
N ILE A 13 9.44 -4.91 8.52
CA ILE A 13 8.70 -4.04 7.59
C ILE A 13 7.51 -3.47 8.36
N ALA A 14 7.34 -2.15 8.35
CA ALA A 14 6.24 -1.48 9.02
C ALA A 14 5.04 -1.28 8.05
N PRO A 15 3.87 -1.87 8.33
CA PRO A 15 2.65 -1.58 7.57
C PRO A 15 2.06 -0.24 7.99
N LEU A 16 1.81 0.64 7.01
CA LEU A 16 1.31 1.99 7.23
C LEU A 16 0.03 2.22 6.42
N PHE A 17 -1.00 2.70 7.09
CA PHE A 17 -2.31 3.01 6.50
C PHE A 17 -2.36 4.49 6.16
N VAL A 18 -2.54 4.85 4.88
CA VAL A 18 -2.59 6.25 4.44
C VAL A 18 -3.99 6.57 3.94
N ARG A 19 -4.65 7.54 4.56
CA ARG A 19 -6.04 7.88 4.25
C ARG A 19 -6.17 9.19 3.52
N GLU A 20 -6.98 9.16 2.47
CA GLU A 20 -7.31 10.34 1.70
C GLU A 20 -8.32 11.23 2.46
N GLY A 21 -8.14 12.55 2.37
CA GLY A 21 -9.09 13.54 2.89
C GLY A 21 -9.04 13.78 4.40
N VAL A 22 -8.05 13.23 5.12
CA VAL A 22 -7.83 13.52 6.55
C VAL A 22 -6.65 14.48 6.74
N THR A 23 -6.70 15.29 7.81
CA THR A 23 -5.66 16.28 8.17
C THR A 23 -5.04 16.00 9.54
N SER A 24 -5.32 14.81 10.09
CA SER A 24 -4.68 14.28 11.28
C SER A 24 -4.90 12.75 11.33
N PRO A 25 -4.10 12.01 12.11
CA PRO A 25 -4.27 10.56 12.26
C PRO A 25 -5.64 10.19 12.81
N VAL A 26 -6.26 9.17 12.20
CA VAL A 26 -7.53 8.59 12.64
C VAL A 26 -7.26 7.22 13.27
N PRO A 27 -7.45 7.04 14.59
CA PRO A 27 -7.23 5.76 15.25
C PRO A 27 -8.09 4.63 14.70
N ILE A 28 -7.52 3.43 14.57
CA ILE A 28 -8.25 2.22 14.18
C ILE A 28 -8.70 1.51 15.46
N SER A 29 -10.01 1.50 15.72
CA SER A 29 -10.57 0.99 16.99
C SER A 29 -10.28 -0.49 17.25
N SER A 30 -10.21 -1.30 16.19
CA SER A 30 -9.87 -2.74 16.27
C SER A 30 -8.37 -3.02 16.39
N LEU A 31 -7.51 -2.02 16.17
CA LEU A 31 -6.05 -2.13 16.24
C LEU A 31 -5.48 -1.04 17.16
N PRO A 32 -5.55 -1.22 18.49
CA PRO A 32 -5.05 -0.24 19.44
C PRO A 32 -3.59 0.12 19.19
N GLY A 33 -3.28 1.41 19.10
CA GLY A 33 -1.95 1.94 18.79
C GLY A 33 -1.68 2.16 17.30
N VAL A 34 -2.59 1.76 16.41
CA VAL A 34 -2.47 1.97 14.96
C VAL A 34 -3.48 3.01 14.49
N SER A 35 -3.08 3.85 13.53
CA SER A 35 -3.93 4.89 12.95
C SER A 35 -3.83 4.91 11.42
N GLN A 36 -4.89 5.40 10.79
CA GLN A 36 -4.87 5.84 9.40
C GLN A 36 -4.28 7.25 9.35
N LEU A 37 -3.17 7.42 8.64
CA LEU A 37 -2.35 8.62 8.66
C LEU A 37 -2.73 9.57 7.52
N ASP A 38 -2.63 10.87 7.78
CA ASP A 38 -2.45 11.86 6.71
C ASP A 38 -0.98 11.86 6.25
N LEU A 39 -0.66 12.62 5.19
CA LEU A 39 0.70 12.67 4.64
C LEU A 39 1.73 13.28 5.62
N ALA A 40 1.32 14.22 6.47
CA ALA A 40 2.22 14.85 7.44
C ALA A 40 2.62 13.86 8.54
N SER A 41 1.65 13.11 9.05
CA SER A 41 1.84 12.10 10.07
C SER A 41 2.57 10.88 9.51
N LEU A 42 2.31 10.51 8.26
CA LEU A 42 3.08 9.49 7.55
C LEU A 42 4.58 9.81 7.54
N ARG A 43 4.96 11.04 7.18
CA ARG A 43 6.37 11.47 7.23
C ARG A 43 6.94 11.38 8.64
N SER A 44 6.20 11.85 9.63
CA SER A 44 6.63 11.79 11.03
C SER A 44 6.85 10.35 11.50
N GLU A 45 5.94 9.44 11.15
CA GLU A 45 6.02 8.02 11.49
C GLU A 45 7.25 7.37 10.85
N VAL A 46 7.47 7.60 9.55
CA VAL A 46 8.64 7.05 8.84
C VAL A 46 9.95 7.60 9.39
N ALA A 47 10.02 8.88 9.75
CA ALA A 47 11.20 9.44 10.39
C ALA A 47 11.51 8.77 11.73
N GLN A 48 10.49 8.42 12.52
CA GLN A 48 10.66 7.69 13.77
C GLN A 48 11.16 6.26 13.52
N LEU A 49 10.57 5.54 12.56
CA LEU A 49 11.00 4.19 12.17
C LEU A 49 12.47 4.16 11.74
N VAL A 50 12.87 5.11 10.89
CA VAL A 50 14.26 5.26 10.45
C VAL A 50 15.19 5.51 11.64
N SER A 51 14.79 6.36 12.59
CA SER A 51 15.60 6.67 13.77
C SER A 51 15.89 5.46 14.67
N VAL A 52 15.01 4.44 14.65
CA VAL A 52 15.19 3.17 15.38
C VAL A 52 15.74 2.03 14.51
N GLY A 53 16.07 2.33 13.24
CA GLY A 53 16.72 1.42 12.30
C GLY A 53 15.77 0.57 11.44
N VAL A 54 14.45 0.78 11.53
CA VAL A 54 13.47 0.15 10.63
C VAL A 54 13.42 0.97 9.34
N ARG A 55 13.84 0.37 8.23
CA ARG A 55 14.00 1.07 6.94
C ARG A 55 13.03 0.61 5.87
N SER A 56 12.13 -0.31 6.16
CA SER A 56 11.19 -0.86 5.16
C SER A 56 9.77 -0.57 5.59
N VAL A 57 8.97 -0.02 4.68
CA VAL A 57 7.54 0.26 4.92
C VAL A 57 6.70 -0.33 3.81
N ILE A 58 5.49 -0.79 4.15
CA ILE A 58 4.48 -1.18 3.17
C ILE A 58 3.25 -0.30 3.32
N LEU A 59 2.82 0.32 2.22
CA LEU A 59 1.72 1.26 2.19
C LEU A 59 0.40 0.57 1.82
N PHE A 60 -0.63 0.85 2.61
CA PHE A 60 -2.03 0.51 2.34
C PHE A 60 -2.84 1.81 2.22
N GLY A 61 -3.47 2.05 1.08
CA GLY A 61 -4.24 3.27 0.82
C GLY A 61 -5.70 3.13 1.21
N ILE A 62 -6.30 4.17 1.79
CA ILE A 62 -7.73 4.26 2.07
C ILE A 62 -8.29 5.43 1.24
N PRO A 63 -8.88 5.17 0.07
CA PRO A 63 -9.37 6.21 -0.83
C PRO A 63 -10.70 6.80 -0.35
N LEU A 64 -11.02 8.03 -0.77
CA LEU A 64 -12.33 8.65 -0.51
C LEU A 64 -13.45 8.05 -1.35
N LYS A 65 -13.11 7.56 -2.55
CA LYS A 65 -14.07 7.04 -3.53
C LYS A 65 -13.71 5.62 -3.91
N LYS A 66 -14.75 4.81 -4.07
CA LYS A 66 -14.68 3.42 -4.52
C LYS A 66 -15.64 3.23 -5.68
N ASP A 67 -15.33 2.30 -6.58
CA ASP A 67 -16.15 1.97 -7.73
C ASP A 67 -16.00 0.48 -8.10
N PRO A 68 -16.85 -0.10 -8.94
CA PRO A 68 -16.84 -1.55 -9.21
C PRO A 68 -15.57 -2.12 -9.85
N ILE A 69 -14.66 -1.28 -10.34
CA ILE A 69 -13.41 -1.73 -10.99
C ILE A 69 -12.15 -1.28 -10.25
N GLY A 70 -12.32 -0.62 -9.10
CA GLY A 70 -11.25 -0.02 -8.32
C GLY A 70 -10.41 0.96 -9.15
N SER A 71 -11.03 1.88 -9.89
CA SER A 71 -10.31 2.78 -10.80
C SER A 71 -9.26 3.63 -10.07
N GLY A 72 -9.55 4.02 -8.82
CA GLY A 72 -8.64 4.81 -7.97
C GLY A 72 -7.33 4.12 -7.60
N ALA A 73 -7.20 2.79 -7.75
CA ALA A 73 -5.98 2.05 -7.43
C ALA A 73 -4.81 2.43 -8.35
N SER A 74 -5.12 2.82 -9.60
CA SER A 74 -4.16 3.20 -10.63
C SER A 74 -4.15 4.71 -10.91
N ASP A 75 -4.85 5.51 -10.10
CA ASP A 75 -4.87 6.97 -10.26
C ASP A 75 -3.47 7.54 -9.92
N PRO A 76 -2.81 8.29 -10.84
CA PRO A 76 -1.55 8.95 -10.53
C PRO A 76 -1.62 9.89 -9.33
N ASP A 77 -2.80 10.45 -9.04
CA ASP A 77 -3.07 11.31 -7.89
C ASP A 77 -3.76 10.56 -6.74
N GLY A 78 -3.87 9.23 -6.85
CA GLY A 78 -4.34 8.34 -5.79
C GLY A 78 -3.46 8.38 -4.55
N ILE A 79 -4.06 8.12 -3.38
CA ILE A 79 -3.41 8.33 -2.08
C ILE A 79 -2.10 7.55 -1.91
N VAL A 80 -2.01 6.34 -2.47
CA VAL A 80 -0.77 5.53 -2.40
C VAL A 80 0.32 6.15 -3.28
N GLN A 81 0.00 6.53 -4.52
CA GLN A 81 0.94 7.13 -5.45
C GLN A 81 1.46 8.48 -4.91
N VAL A 82 0.59 9.30 -4.33
CA VAL A 82 0.97 10.54 -3.64
C VAL A 82 1.87 10.24 -2.43
N ALA A 83 1.52 9.26 -1.60
CA ALA A 83 2.32 8.88 -0.44
C ALA A 83 3.72 8.36 -0.80
N ILE A 84 3.83 7.54 -1.86
CA ILE A 84 5.12 7.06 -2.37
C ILE A 84 6.00 8.26 -2.78
N ARG A 85 5.46 9.20 -3.57
CA ARG A 85 6.21 10.39 -4.00
C ARG A 85 6.65 11.25 -2.83
N GLU A 86 5.77 11.48 -1.86
CA GLU A 86 6.06 12.23 -0.64
C GLU A 86 7.22 11.59 0.14
N LEU A 87 7.16 10.28 0.35
CA LEU A 87 8.21 9.53 1.06
C LEU A 87 9.53 9.53 0.30
N ARG A 88 9.50 9.41 -1.04
CA ARG A 88 10.70 9.53 -1.87
C ARG A 88 11.33 10.92 -1.77
N GLN A 89 10.52 11.97 -1.79
CA GLN A 89 11.02 13.33 -1.65
C GLN A 89 11.68 13.56 -0.28
N CYS A 90 11.14 12.97 0.79
CA CYS A 90 11.63 13.19 2.15
C CYS A 90 12.81 12.31 2.55
N PHE A 91 12.82 11.04 2.13
CA PHE A 91 13.77 10.03 2.62
C PHE A 91 14.68 9.45 1.53
N GLY A 92 14.38 9.68 0.25
CA GLY A 92 15.19 9.19 -0.87
C GLY A 92 15.44 7.68 -0.79
N GLU A 93 16.71 7.30 -0.73
CA GLU A 93 17.19 5.91 -0.65
C GLU A 93 17.34 5.39 0.80
N GLU A 94 17.03 6.19 1.82
CA GLU A 94 17.15 5.77 3.22
C GLU A 94 16.12 4.70 3.61
N ILE A 95 15.03 4.60 2.84
CA ILE A 95 13.94 3.66 3.06
C ILE A 95 13.63 2.83 1.82
N VAL A 96 13.20 1.60 2.06
CA VAL A 96 12.56 0.72 1.08
C VAL A 96 11.05 0.90 1.16
N ILE A 97 10.43 1.31 0.05
CA ILE A 97 8.98 1.53 -0.04
C ILE A 97 8.34 0.37 -0.81
N LEU A 98 7.49 -0.37 -0.11
CA LEU A 98 6.59 -1.36 -0.68
C LEU A 98 5.19 -0.73 -0.80
N ALA A 99 4.45 -1.13 -1.81
CA ALA A 99 3.03 -0.79 -1.93
C ALA A 99 2.21 -2.04 -2.18
N ASP A 100 1.07 -2.14 -1.48
CA ASP A 100 0.09 -3.18 -1.73
C ASP A 100 -0.52 -3.01 -3.12
N LEU A 101 -0.62 -4.11 -3.86
CA LEU A 101 -1.28 -4.16 -5.17
C LEU A 101 -2.50 -5.09 -5.05
N CYS A 102 -3.67 -4.47 -4.88
CA CYS A 102 -4.96 -5.10 -4.77
C CYS A 102 -6.07 -4.09 -5.11
N LEU A 103 -7.30 -4.57 -5.32
CA LEU A 103 -8.48 -3.71 -5.53
C LEU A 103 -9.50 -3.76 -4.39
N ASP A 104 -9.25 -4.52 -3.32
CA ASP A 104 -10.22 -4.67 -2.21
C ASP A 104 -10.58 -3.33 -1.55
N GLU A 105 -9.60 -2.47 -1.34
CA GLU A 105 -9.82 -1.17 -0.70
C GLU A 105 -10.34 -0.12 -1.69
N TYR A 106 -10.32 -0.40 -2.99
CA TYR A 106 -10.74 0.50 -4.05
C TYR A 106 -12.08 0.12 -4.68
N THR A 107 -12.53 -1.12 -4.50
CA THR A 107 -13.82 -1.59 -4.99
C THR A 107 -14.93 -1.30 -4.00
N ASP A 108 -16.13 -0.97 -4.51
CA ASP A 108 -17.30 -0.72 -3.66
C ASP A 108 -17.90 -2.00 -3.06
N HIS A 109 -17.56 -3.15 -3.62
CA HIS A 109 -17.91 -4.49 -3.13
C HIS A 109 -16.83 -5.12 -2.23
N GLY A 110 -15.63 -4.55 -2.15
CA GLY A 110 -14.57 -5.01 -1.25
C GLY A 110 -13.87 -6.31 -1.65
N HIS A 111 -13.95 -6.71 -2.93
CA HIS A 111 -13.23 -7.89 -3.43
C HIS A 111 -11.93 -7.47 -4.08
N CYS A 112 -10.94 -8.37 -4.08
CA CYS A 112 -9.62 -8.10 -4.63
C CYS A 112 -9.59 -7.86 -6.15
N GLY A 113 -10.68 -8.16 -6.87
CA GLY A 113 -10.73 -8.12 -8.32
C GLY A 113 -12.07 -7.67 -8.88
N VAL A 114 -12.12 -7.51 -10.21
CA VAL A 114 -13.32 -7.10 -10.96
C VAL A 114 -14.36 -8.22 -10.91
N LEU A 115 -15.63 -7.89 -10.68
CA LEU A 115 -16.70 -8.87 -10.65
C LEU A 115 -17.34 -9.10 -12.02
N THR A 116 -17.62 -10.36 -12.32
CA THR A 116 -18.52 -10.77 -13.41
C THR A 116 -19.97 -10.34 -13.15
N PRO A 117 -20.85 -10.35 -14.17
CA PRO A 117 -22.28 -10.13 -13.95
C PRO A 117 -22.96 -11.11 -12.97
N THR A 118 -22.35 -12.28 -12.76
CA THR A 118 -22.81 -13.30 -11.80
C THR A 118 -22.22 -13.13 -10.39
N GLY A 119 -21.34 -12.15 -10.18
CA GLY A 119 -20.75 -11.81 -8.88
C GLY A 119 -19.48 -12.59 -8.52
N GLU A 120 -18.92 -13.36 -9.44
CA GLU A 120 -17.63 -14.04 -9.27
C GLU A 120 -16.48 -13.08 -9.61
N VAL A 121 -15.34 -13.19 -8.92
CA VAL A 121 -14.12 -12.43 -9.25
C VAL A 121 -13.55 -12.96 -10.57
N HIS A 122 -13.47 -12.09 -11.58
CA HIS A 122 -12.93 -12.42 -12.89
C HIS A 122 -11.41 -12.31 -12.90
N ASN A 123 -10.70 -13.43 -13.05
CA ASN A 123 -9.24 -13.49 -12.99
C ASN A 123 -8.56 -12.54 -14.00
N ASP A 124 -8.81 -12.74 -15.30
CA ASP A 124 -8.02 -12.08 -16.35
C ASP A 124 -8.29 -10.57 -16.44
N ASP A 125 -9.56 -10.15 -16.37
CA ASP A 125 -9.93 -8.73 -16.24
C ASP A 125 -9.30 -8.07 -15.00
N THR A 126 -9.12 -8.81 -13.90
CA THR A 126 -8.40 -8.32 -12.73
C THR A 126 -6.91 -8.16 -13.01
N LEU A 127 -6.29 -9.08 -13.76
CA LEU A 127 -4.88 -8.95 -14.16
C LEU A 127 -4.61 -7.68 -14.97
N VAL A 128 -5.52 -7.30 -15.88
CA VAL A 128 -5.42 -6.04 -16.64
C VAL A 128 -5.37 -4.84 -15.68
N ARG A 129 -6.27 -4.79 -14.70
CA ARG A 129 -6.26 -3.74 -13.68
C ARG A 129 -4.99 -3.77 -12.83
N TYR A 130 -4.50 -4.95 -12.46
CA TYR A 130 -3.28 -5.10 -11.66
C TYR A 130 -2.05 -4.56 -12.39
N GLN A 131 -1.93 -4.79 -13.69
CA GLN A 131 -0.86 -4.20 -14.51
C GLN A 131 -0.89 -2.66 -14.47
N GLU A 132 -2.08 -2.07 -14.58
CA GLU A 132 -2.26 -0.61 -14.52
C GLU A 132 -1.88 -0.05 -13.14
N VAL A 133 -2.23 -0.75 -12.06
CA VAL A 133 -1.83 -0.38 -10.68
C VAL A 133 -0.31 -0.50 -10.50
N ALA A 134 0.29 -1.61 -10.94
CA ALA A 134 1.75 -1.82 -10.86
C ALA A 134 2.51 -0.69 -11.56
N LEU A 135 2.08 -0.32 -12.78
CA LEU A 135 2.69 0.76 -13.55
C LEU A 135 2.52 2.12 -12.86
N ALA A 136 1.36 2.41 -12.28
CA ALA A 136 1.14 3.64 -11.54
C ALA A 136 2.01 3.74 -10.28
N GLN A 137 2.16 2.64 -9.52
CA GLN A 137 3.02 2.58 -8.35
C GLN A 137 4.51 2.69 -8.73
N ALA A 138 4.93 2.02 -9.80
CA ALA A 138 6.29 2.13 -10.35
C ALA A 138 6.60 3.56 -10.81
N ALA A 139 5.67 4.22 -11.51
CA ALA A 139 5.82 5.61 -11.93
C ALA A 139 5.91 6.59 -10.74
N ALA A 140 5.29 6.25 -9.60
CA ALA A 140 5.40 7.02 -8.36
C ALA A 140 6.75 6.82 -7.63
N GLY A 141 7.51 5.77 -7.95
CA GLY A 141 8.82 5.48 -7.38
C GLY A 141 8.83 4.43 -6.27
N VAL A 142 7.89 3.47 -6.28
CA VAL A 142 7.94 2.32 -5.36
C VAL A 142 9.17 1.45 -5.62
N ASP A 143 9.76 0.83 -4.59
CA ASP A 143 10.84 -0.16 -4.82
C ASP A 143 10.28 -1.53 -5.16
N LEU A 144 9.15 -1.89 -4.54
CA LEU A 144 8.54 -3.20 -4.67
C LEU A 144 7.01 -3.09 -4.65
N VAL A 145 6.40 -3.60 -5.71
CA VAL A 145 4.96 -3.86 -5.75
C VAL A 145 4.68 -5.20 -5.07
N ALA A 146 3.68 -5.26 -4.20
CA ALA A 146 3.33 -6.45 -3.43
C ALA A 146 1.90 -6.92 -3.78
N PRO A 147 1.71 -7.72 -4.85
CA PRO A 147 0.40 -8.25 -5.23
C PRO A 147 -0.19 -9.17 -4.15
N SER A 148 -1.30 -8.76 -3.53
CA SER A 148 -1.99 -9.50 -2.47
C SER A 148 -3.33 -10.10 -2.91
N GLY A 149 -3.70 -9.85 -4.17
CA GLY A 149 -4.98 -10.22 -4.76
C GLY A 149 -5.28 -11.69 -5.00
N MET A 150 -4.23 -12.52 -5.03
CA MET A 150 -4.29 -13.98 -5.24
C MET A 150 -4.87 -14.40 -6.61
N MET A 151 -4.76 -13.56 -7.65
CA MET A 151 -5.14 -13.96 -9.01
C MET A 151 -4.10 -14.92 -9.60
N ASP A 152 -4.56 -15.93 -10.34
CA ASP A 152 -3.69 -16.85 -11.06
C ASP A 152 -2.89 -16.07 -12.10
N GLY A 153 -1.56 -16.22 -12.06
CA GLY A 153 -0.65 -15.56 -13.00
C GLY A 153 -0.28 -14.11 -12.64
N GLN A 154 -0.78 -13.53 -11.54
CA GLN A 154 -0.60 -12.10 -11.20
C GLN A 154 0.85 -11.62 -11.13
N VAL A 155 1.79 -12.50 -10.80
CA VAL A 155 3.21 -12.14 -10.67
C VAL A 155 3.90 -12.10 -12.05
N GLY A 156 3.42 -12.87 -13.02
CA GLY A 156 4.03 -12.97 -14.35
C GLY A 156 3.42 -12.06 -15.41
N ALA A 157 2.18 -11.62 -15.20
CA ALA A 157 1.43 -10.72 -16.09
C ALA A 157 2.01 -9.29 -16.07
#